data_AF-A0A1N6TB11-F1
#
_entry.id   AF-A0A1N6TB11-F1
#
_cell.length_a   1.000
_cell.length_b   1.000
_cell.length_c   1.000
_cell.angle_alpha   90.00
_cell.angle_beta   90.00
_cell.angle_gamma   90.00
#
_symmetry.space_group_name_H-M   'P 1'
#
loop_
_entity.id
_entity.type
_entity.pdbx_description
1 polymer ?
#
loop_
_entity_poly.entity_id
_entity_poly.type
_entity_poly.pdbx_seq_one_letter_code
_entity_poly.pdbx_strand_id
1 'polypeptide(L)'
;MHFGVLRVLNDDKIEAGRGFGTHPHDNMEIISIPLEGDLEHKDSMGNTAVIRSGDIQVMSAGTGIMYSEFNKNSDKLVKFLQIWIYPKKRNVTSRYVQITLDKTKGYNKFQQILFPNADDEGV
;
A
#
# COMPACT_ATOMS: atom_id res chain seq x y z
N MET A 1 -21.91 3.36 2.01
CA MET A 1 -21.80 4.17 0.77
C MET A 1 -20.35 4.13 0.32
N HIS A 2 -20.07 3.92 -0.97
CA HIS A 2 -18.73 3.92 -1.57
C HIS A 2 -18.78 4.52 -2.99
N PHE A 3 -17.64 4.95 -3.55
CA PHE A 3 -17.56 5.56 -4.87
C PHE A 3 -17.02 4.56 -5.90
N GLY A 4 -17.90 3.97 -6.71
CA GLY A 4 -17.50 2.88 -7.61
C GLY A 4 -16.90 1.71 -6.83
N VAL A 5 -15.70 1.25 -7.21
CA VAL A 5 -14.96 0.18 -6.51
C VAL A 5 -14.08 0.67 -5.35
N LEU A 6 -13.93 1.98 -5.17
CA LEU A 6 -13.12 2.57 -4.10
C LEU A 6 -13.85 2.42 -2.76
N ARG A 7 -13.24 1.67 -1.83
CA ARG A 7 -13.84 1.36 -0.53
C ARG A 7 -13.35 2.29 0.58
N VAL A 8 -12.06 2.61 0.59
CA VAL A 8 -11.40 3.48 1.57
C VAL A 8 -10.35 4.34 0.87
N LEU A 9 -10.24 5.59 1.30
CA LEU A 9 -9.11 6.48 1.04
C LEU A 9 -8.81 7.19 2.37
N ASN A 10 -7.75 6.77 3.04
CA ASN A 10 -7.27 7.39 4.27
C ASN A 10 -6.06 8.27 3.97
N ASP A 11 -5.95 9.40 4.69
CA ASP A 11 -4.76 10.22 4.83
C ASP A 11 -4.27 10.07 6.26
N ASP A 12 -3.40 9.08 6.48
CA ASP A 12 -2.99 8.62 7.79
C ASP A 12 -1.70 9.32 8.25
N LYS A 13 -1.65 9.65 9.54
CA LYS A 13 -0.46 10.18 10.23
C LYS A 13 -0.17 9.35 11.47
N ILE A 14 1.00 8.75 11.54
CA ILE A 14 1.39 7.84 12.64
C ILE A 14 2.66 8.35 13.32
N GLU A 15 2.57 8.54 14.65
CA GLU A 15 3.69 8.93 15.50
C GLU A 15 4.78 7.84 15.60
N ALA A 16 5.99 8.22 16.01
CA ALA A 16 7.11 7.28 16.19
C ALA A 16 6.74 6.12 17.14
N GLY A 17 7.13 4.90 16.78
CA GLY A 17 6.83 3.68 17.56
C GLY A 17 5.35 3.28 17.60
N ARG A 18 4.47 3.92 16.83
CA ARG A 18 3.06 3.56 16.68
C ARG A 18 2.80 2.90 15.32
N GLY A 19 1.62 2.31 15.18
CA GLY A 19 1.23 1.61 13.98
C GLY A 19 -0.11 0.88 14.14
N PHE A 20 -0.46 0.15 13.10
CA PHE A 20 -1.54 -0.80 13.06
C PHE A 20 -0.98 -2.20 13.34
N GLY A 21 -1.37 -2.76 14.49
CA GLY A 21 -1.04 -4.14 14.85
C GLY A 21 -1.58 -5.15 13.83
N THR A 22 -1.18 -6.41 13.96
CA THR A 22 -1.56 -7.45 13.00
C THR A 22 -3.08 -7.61 12.91
N HIS A 23 -3.64 -7.45 11.71
CA HIS A 23 -5.08 -7.52 11.43
C HIS A 23 -5.38 -8.22 10.10
N PRO A 24 -6.56 -8.85 9.95
CA PRO A 24 -6.93 -9.59 8.74
C PRO A 24 -7.51 -8.69 7.65
N HIS A 25 -7.24 -9.06 6.41
CA HIS A 25 -7.98 -8.63 5.22
C HIS A 25 -8.24 -9.81 4.29
N ASP A 26 -9.37 -9.78 3.58
CA ASP A 26 -9.67 -10.69 2.47
C ASP A 26 -10.28 -9.89 1.31
N ASN A 27 -10.12 -10.40 0.08
CA ASN A 27 -10.74 -9.84 -1.12
C ASN A 27 -10.67 -8.30 -1.22
N MET A 28 -9.48 -7.74 -1.02
CA MET A 28 -9.19 -6.31 -1.07
C MET A 28 -7.85 -6.07 -1.74
N GLU A 29 -7.77 -5.08 -2.64
CA GLU A 29 -6.50 -4.51 -3.06
C GLU A 29 -6.19 -3.33 -2.14
N ILE A 30 -5.03 -3.37 -1.50
CA ILE A 30 -4.56 -2.37 -0.53
C ILE A 30 -3.32 -1.71 -1.13
N ILE A 31 -3.39 -0.39 -1.30
CA ILE A 31 -2.31 0.42 -1.84
C ILE A 31 -1.86 1.41 -0.77
N SER A 32 -0.57 1.40 -0.45
CA SER A 32 0.06 2.33 0.49
C SER A 32 1.05 3.25 -0.25
N ILE A 33 0.86 4.56 -0.09
CA ILE A 33 1.66 5.61 -0.74
C ILE A 33 2.25 6.54 0.33
N PRO A 34 3.50 6.32 0.77
CA PRO A 34 4.13 7.20 1.75
C PRO A 34 4.41 8.59 1.18
N LEU A 35 3.98 9.61 1.92
CA LEU A 35 4.21 11.02 1.63
C LEU A 35 5.41 11.56 2.41
N GLU A 36 5.56 11.11 3.66
CA GLU A 36 6.62 11.52 4.58
C GLU A 36 6.99 10.35 5.49
N GLY A 37 8.26 10.21 5.82
CA GLY A 37 8.74 9.12 6.69
C GLY A 37 8.80 7.76 5.99
N ASP A 38 8.85 6.71 6.82
CA ASP A 38 9.15 5.33 6.41
C ASP A 38 8.14 4.40 7.10
N LEU A 39 7.36 3.66 6.32
CA LEU A 39 6.34 2.71 6.78
C LEU A 39 6.89 1.29 6.74
N GLU A 40 6.93 0.59 7.86
CA GLU A 40 7.30 -0.84 7.92
C GLU A 40 6.05 -1.69 7.70
N HIS A 41 6.09 -2.58 6.71
CA HIS A 41 5.07 -3.60 6.45
C HIS A 41 5.58 -4.98 6.85
N LYS A 42 4.70 -5.78 7.46
CA LYS A 42 4.91 -7.22 7.71
C LYS A 42 3.63 -7.99 7.46
N ASP A 43 3.71 -9.13 6.79
CA ASP A 43 2.54 -9.98 6.53
C ASP A 43 2.74 -11.48 6.80
N SER A 44 1.62 -12.21 6.77
CA SER A 44 1.58 -13.65 6.99
C SER A 44 2.15 -14.50 5.85
N MET A 45 2.50 -13.89 4.71
CA MET A 45 3.25 -14.57 3.65
C MET A 45 4.76 -14.56 3.92
N GLY A 46 5.18 -13.85 4.99
CA GLY A 46 6.58 -13.70 5.37
C GLY A 46 7.26 -12.48 4.76
N ASN A 47 6.53 -11.60 4.06
CA ASN A 47 7.13 -10.37 3.55
C ASN A 47 7.39 -9.41 4.71
N THR A 48 8.54 -8.76 4.67
CA THR A 48 8.87 -7.61 5.53
C THR A 48 9.52 -6.56 4.65
N ALA A 49 8.98 -5.34 4.67
CA ALA A 49 9.46 -4.28 3.80
C ALA A 49 9.38 -2.92 4.50
N VAL A 50 10.22 -1.99 4.04
CA VAL A 50 10.10 -0.57 4.40
C VAL A 50 9.71 0.18 3.14
N ILE A 51 8.56 0.85 3.19
CA ILE A 51 7.95 1.60 2.11
C ILE A 51 8.25 3.08 2.38
N ARG A 52 8.99 3.73 1.48
CA ARG A 52 9.48 5.10 1.66
C ARG A 52 8.79 6.07 0.71
N SER A 53 9.01 7.37 0.93
CA SER A 53 8.52 8.41 0.01
C SER A 53 9.08 8.24 -1.41
N GLY A 54 8.19 7.97 -2.36
CA GLY A 54 8.52 7.62 -3.74
C GLY A 54 8.30 6.15 -4.07
N ASP A 55 8.04 5.31 -3.06
CA ASP A 55 7.61 3.93 -3.27
C ASP A 55 6.08 3.85 -3.39
N ILE A 56 5.63 2.84 -4.11
CA ILE A 56 4.24 2.40 -4.13
C ILE A 56 4.22 0.95 -3.70
N GLN A 57 3.47 0.66 -2.65
CA GLN A 57 3.20 -0.71 -2.22
C GLN A 57 1.78 -1.09 -2.63
N VAL A 58 1.63 -2.30 -3.15
CA VAL A 58 0.34 -2.89 -3.51
C VAL A 58 0.28 -4.31 -2.97
N MET A 59 -0.80 -4.62 -2.26
CA MET A 59 -1.07 -5.95 -1.74
C MET A 59 -2.48 -6.37 -2.14
N SER A 60 -2.58 -7.54 -2.78
CA SER A 60 -3.86 -8.22 -2.93
C SER A 60 -4.04 -9.16 -1.76
N ALA A 61 -5.10 -8.94 -0.97
CA ALA A 61 -5.44 -9.78 0.17
C ALA A 61 -5.96 -11.17 -0.27
N GLY A 62 -6.47 -11.30 -1.50
CA GLY A 62 -6.85 -12.60 -2.07
C GLY A 62 -7.79 -13.42 -1.19
N THR A 63 -7.43 -14.68 -0.96
CA THR A 63 -8.13 -15.62 -0.05
C THR A 63 -7.98 -15.27 1.44
N GLY A 64 -7.14 -14.30 1.78
CA GLY A 64 -6.89 -13.85 3.15
C GLY A 64 -5.42 -13.52 3.36
N ILE A 65 -5.16 -12.45 4.12
CA ILE A 65 -3.82 -12.08 4.60
C ILE A 65 -3.94 -11.43 5.99
N MET A 66 -2.98 -11.72 6.87
CA MET A 66 -2.79 -10.96 8.11
C MET A 66 -1.59 -10.04 7.90
N TYR A 67 -1.70 -8.76 8.23
CA TYR A 67 -0.56 -7.85 8.13
C TYR A 67 -0.58 -6.78 9.20
N SER A 68 0.57 -6.14 9.39
CA SER A 68 0.77 -5.01 10.28
C SER A 68 1.59 -3.93 9.60
N GLU A 69 1.31 -2.68 9.96
CA GLU A 69 2.00 -1.51 9.43
C GLU A 69 2.45 -0.63 10.59
N PHE A 70 3.74 -0.32 10.69
CA PHE A 70 4.28 0.49 11.77
C PHE A 70 5.12 1.64 11.24
N ASN A 71 5.14 2.75 11.96
CA ASN A 71 6.14 3.78 11.71
C ASN A 71 7.53 3.19 12.05
N LYS A 72 8.40 3.09 11.03
CA LYS A 72 9.75 2.55 11.20
C LYS A 72 10.67 3.49 11.98
N ASN A 73 10.34 4.77 11.99
CA ASN A 73 11.18 5.83 12.53
C ASN A 73 10.96 5.96 14.04
N SER A 74 12.05 6.28 14.74
CA SER A 74 12.04 6.54 16.19
C SER A 74 11.93 8.03 16.54
N ASP A 75 12.16 8.91 15.57
CA ASP A 75 12.38 10.35 15.77
C ASP A 75 11.47 11.25 14.93
N LYS A 76 10.73 10.66 13.98
CA LYS A 76 9.78 11.39 13.12
C LYS A 76 8.51 10.58 12.89
N LEU A 77 7.45 11.29 12.55
CA LEU A 77 6.17 10.70 12.12
C LEU A 77 6.28 10.12 10.70
N VAL A 78 5.32 9.26 10.34
CA VAL A 78 5.07 8.84 8.95
C VAL A 78 3.70 9.38 8.53
N LYS A 79 3.59 9.86 7.29
CA LYS A 79 2.33 10.21 6.61
C LYS A 79 2.20 9.41 5.34
N PHE A 80 1.03 8.85 5.09
CA PHE A 80 0.80 8.09 3.87
C PHE A 80 -0.68 8.05 3.52
N LEU A 81 -0.94 7.84 2.23
CA LEU A 81 -2.28 7.52 1.77
C LEU A 81 -2.47 6.00 1.80
N GLN A 82 -3.59 5.55 2.35
CA GLN A 82 -4.01 4.15 2.28
C GLN A 82 -5.30 4.03 1.48
N ILE A 83 -5.24 3.29 0.37
CA ILE A 83 -6.34 3.16 -0.58
C ILE A 83 -6.77 1.71 -0.65
N TRP A 84 -8.05 1.46 -0.44
CA TRP A 84 -8.62 0.12 -0.55
C TRP A 84 -9.61 0.05 -1.70
N ILE A 85 -9.43 -0.92 -2.58
CA ILE A 85 -10.24 -1.13 -3.77
C ILE A 85 -10.79 -2.55 -3.77
N TYR A 86 -12.09 -2.68 -4.05
CA TYR A 86 -12.67 -4.01 -4.27
C TYR A 86 -12.07 -4.65 -5.53
N PRO A 87 -11.53 -5.88 -5.43
CA PRO A 87 -10.90 -6.53 -6.55
C PRO A 87 -11.93 -6.96 -7.58
N LYS A 88 -11.54 -6.93 -8.86
CA LYS A 88 -12.37 -7.45 -9.96
C LYS A 88 -12.65 -8.94 -9.82
N LYS A 89 -11.68 -9.71 -9.31
CA LYS A 89 -11.78 -11.15 -9.08
C LYS A 89 -11.54 -11.46 -7.61
N ARG A 90 -12.47 -12.19 -7.00
CA ARG A 90 -12.39 -12.65 -5.62
C ARG A 90 -11.65 -13.98 -5.52
N ASN A 91 -11.15 -14.28 -4.33
CA ASN A 91 -10.47 -15.54 -3.98
C ASN A 91 -9.27 -15.84 -4.90
N VAL A 92 -8.55 -14.80 -5.30
CA VAL A 92 -7.25 -14.94 -5.97
C VAL A 92 -6.16 -15.26 -4.94
N THR A 93 -5.02 -15.76 -5.39
CA THR A 93 -3.84 -15.92 -4.53
C THR A 93 -3.40 -14.53 -4.05
N SER A 94 -3.12 -14.42 -2.75
CA SER A 94 -2.59 -13.19 -2.15
C SER A 94 -1.26 -12.83 -2.79
N ARG A 95 -1.00 -11.52 -2.99
CA ARG A 95 0.23 -11.02 -3.62
C ARG A 95 0.73 -9.77 -2.91
N TYR A 96 2.03 -9.58 -2.92
CA TYR A 96 2.70 -8.35 -2.46
C TYR A 96 3.64 -7.86 -3.55
N VAL A 97 3.57 -6.57 -3.88
CA VAL A 97 4.50 -5.90 -4.80
C VAL A 97 4.82 -4.52 -4.25
N GLN A 98 6.08 -4.12 -4.41
CA GLN A 98 6.55 -2.77 -4.12
C GLN A 98 7.43 -2.31 -5.27
N ILE A 99 7.18 -1.08 -5.75
CA ILE A 99 8.00 -0.42 -6.77
C ILE A 99 8.47 0.93 -6.25
N THR A 100 9.60 1.42 -6.78
CA THR A 100 10.07 2.79 -6.56
C THR A 100 9.84 3.60 -7.83
N LEU A 101 9.13 4.72 -7.71
CA LEU A 101 8.85 5.59 -8.84
C LEU A 101 10.07 6.42 -9.22
N ASP A 102 10.29 6.57 -10.52
CA ASP A 102 11.21 7.57 -11.06
C ASP A 102 10.58 8.96 -10.90
N LYS A 103 11.06 9.72 -9.90
CA LYS A 103 10.57 11.06 -9.59
C LYS A 103 10.74 12.06 -10.75
N THR A 104 11.66 11.79 -11.69
CA THR A 104 11.87 12.66 -12.84
C THR A 104 10.74 12.56 -13.87
N LYS A 105 10.03 11.42 -13.92
CA LYS A 105 8.89 11.20 -14.84
C LYS A 105 7.62 11.94 -14.42
N GLY A 106 7.45 12.22 -13.13
CA GLY A 106 6.23 12.82 -12.57
C GLY A 106 6.17 14.35 -12.53
N TYR A 107 7.26 15.06 -12.82
CA TYR A 107 7.25 16.52 -12.72
C TYR A 107 6.37 17.14 -13.81
N ASN A 108 5.28 17.82 -13.40
CA ASN A 108 4.25 18.41 -14.27
C ASN A 108 3.63 17.41 -15.27
N LYS A 109 3.63 16.11 -14.93
CA LYS A 109 3.06 15.03 -15.76
C LYS A 109 2.35 14.02 -14.87
N PHE A 110 1.34 13.35 -15.44
CA PHE A 110 0.78 12.16 -14.80
C PHE A 110 1.75 10.99 -14.95
N GLN A 111 1.97 10.26 -13.87
CA GLN A 111 2.72 9.00 -13.84
C GLN A 111 1.78 7.88 -13.41
N GLN A 112 1.73 6.80 -14.19
CA GLN A 112 0.94 5.63 -13.85
C GLN A 112 1.65 4.83 -12.73
N ILE A 113 0.88 4.38 -11.74
CA ILE A 113 1.41 3.67 -10.57
C ILE A 113 0.81 2.27 -10.36
N LEU A 114 -0.37 2.01 -10.92
CA LEU A 114 -1.11 0.76 -10.80
C LEU A 114 -1.96 0.57 -12.05
N PHE A 115 -1.93 -0.63 -12.63
CA PHE A 115 -2.78 -0.97 -13.77
C PHE A 115 -3.21 -2.45 -13.76
N PRO A 116 -4.42 -2.81 -14.24
CA PRO A 116 -4.88 -4.20 -14.19
C PRO A 116 -4.12 -5.17 -15.10
N ASN A 117 -3.36 -4.68 -16.07
CA ASN A 117 -2.58 -5.49 -17.00
C ASN A 117 -1.10 -5.51 -16.58
N ALA A 118 -0.53 -6.71 -16.51
CA ALA A 118 0.86 -6.92 -16.14
C ALA A 118 1.87 -6.38 -17.19
N ASP A 119 1.42 -6.16 -18.42
CA ASP A 119 2.28 -5.65 -19.51
C ASP A 119 2.36 -4.10 -19.57
N ASP A 120 1.73 -3.39 -18.63
CA ASP A 120 1.66 -1.92 -18.60
C ASP A 120 2.56 -1.31 -17.50
N GLU A 121 2.73 0.02 -17.48
CA GLU A 121 3.53 0.69 -16.44
C GLU A 121 2.84 0.63 -15.06
N GLY A 122 3.62 0.42 -14.00
CA GLY A 122 3.14 0.38 -12.62
C GLY A 122 3.14 -1.04 -12.04
N VAL A 123 2.21 -1.27 -11.11
CA VAL A 123 1.99 -2.54 -10.40
C VAL A 123 0.72 -3.25 -10.86
#